data_AF-A0A9Q3IXT3-F1
#
_entry.id   AF-A0A9Q3IXT3-F1
#
_cell.length_a   1.000
_cell.length_b   1.000
_cell.length_c   1.000
_cell.angle_alpha   90.00
_cell.angle_beta   90.00
_cell.angle_gamma   90.00
#
_symmetry.space_group_name_H-M   'P 1'
#
loop_
_entity.id
_entity.type
_entity.pdbx_description
1 polymer ?
#
loop_
_entity_poly.entity_id
_entity_poly.type
_entity_poly.pdbx_seq_one_letter_code
_entity_poly.pdbx_strand_id
1 'polypeptide(L)'
;MEFIRGFDMIKEDFELTDRLVTARVNTLFTKSAHRWYIKLRQAHAHPSWTWWKTQIINKWANDAWRIKVETAFEYAEFNANKDKALPWFCQQKGRLTALNPDMSEFMIHRKILIQCGVT
;
A
#
# COMPACT_ATOMS: atom_id res chain seq x y z
N MET A 1 0.03 -3.20 -3.51
CA MET A 1 0.01 -4.10 -4.69
C MET A 1 -1.32 -4.81 -4.87
N GLU A 2 -1.96 -5.30 -3.79
CA GLU A 2 -3.28 -5.95 -3.88
C GLU A 2 -4.35 -5.11 -4.59
N PHE A 3 -4.35 -3.79 -4.41
CA PHE A 3 -5.23 -2.88 -5.16
C PHE A 3 -5.08 -3.03 -6.68
N ILE A 4 -3.85 -3.05 -7.19
CA ILE A 4 -3.56 -3.23 -8.61
C ILE A 4 -3.95 -4.64 -9.07
N ARG A 5 -3.60 -5.66 -8.27
CA ARG A 5 -3.92 -7.07 -8.54
C ARG A 5 -5.43 -7.28 -8.66
N GLY A 6 -6.23 -6.70 -7.77
CA GLY A 6 -7.70 -6.78 -7.82
C GLY A 6 -8.27 -6.17 -9.11
N PHE A 7 -7.69 -5.06 -9.59
CA PHE A 7 -8.08 -4.50 -10.89
C PHE A 7 -7.61 -5.34 -12.08
N ASP A 8 -6.43 -5.96 -12.00
CA ASP A 8 -5.97 -6.89 -13.04
C ASP A 8 -6.93 -8.09 -13.14
N MET A 9 -7.37 -8.66 -12.00
CA MET A 9 -8.37 -9.74 -11.97
C MET A 9 -9.73 -9.30 -12.55
N ILE A 10 -10.26 -8.14 -12.12
CA ILE A 10 -11.53 -7.61 -12.66
C ILE A 10 -11.42 -7.34 -14.17
N LYS A 11 -10.25 -6.85 -14.63
CA LYS A 11 -10.03 -6.60 -16.07
C LYS A 11 -10.07 -7.91 -16.85
N GLU A 12 -9.48 -8.97 -16.32
CA GLU A 12 -9.45 -10.31 -16.91
C GLU A 12 -10.84 -10.96 -16.89
N ASP A 13 -11.48 -11.03 -15.72
CA ASP A 13 -12.79 -11.69 -15.52
C ASP A 13 -13.91 -11.08 -16.37
N PHE A 14 -13.85 -9.77 -16.63
CA PHE A 14 -14.88 -9.02 -17.36
C PHE A 14 -14.39 -8.48 -18.72
N GLU A 15 -13.22 -8.89 -19.18
CA GLU A 15 -12.60 -8.45 -20.44
C GLU A 15 -12.61 -6.93 -20.64
N LEU A 16 -12.39 -6.17 -19.55
CA LEU A 16 -12.56 -4.72 -19.58
C LEU A 16 -11.47 -4.04 -20.41
N THR A 17 -11.86 -3.02 -21.18
CA THR A 17 -10.90 -2.13 -21.83
C THR A 17 -10.16 -1.26 -20.80
N ASP A 18 -8.94 -0.82 -21.13
CA ASP A 18 -8.15 0.06 -20.26
C ASP A 18 -8.91 1.35 -19.88
N ARG A 19 -9.76 1.84 -20.78
CA ARG A 19 -10.60 3.01 -20.53
C ARG A 19 -11.63 2.74 -19.43
N LEU A 20 -12.25 1.56 -19.43
CA LEU A 20 -13.24 1.15 -18.42
C LEU A 20 -12.58 0.90 -17.07
N VAL A 21 -11.45 0.20 -17.04
CA VAL A 21 -10.67 -0.02 -15.81
C VAL A 21 -10.27 1.33 -15.20
N THR A 22 -9.72 2.24 -16.00
CA THR A 22 -9.31 3.57 -15.55
C THR A 22 -10.47 4.41 -15.03
N ALA A 23 -11.66 4.29 -15.64
CA ALA A 23 -12.87 4.97 -15.17
C ALA A 23 -13.35 4.41 -13.82
N ARG A 24 -13.25 3.09 -13.61
CA ARG A 24 -13.55 2.45 -12.32
C ARG A 24 -12.55 2.86 -11.23
N VAL A 25 -11.26 2.89 -11.55
CA VAL A 25 -10.21 3.34 -10.62
C VAL A 25 -10.51 4.73 -10.04
N ASN A 26 -11.02 5.66 -10.84
CA ASN A 26 -11.45 6.98 -10.38
C ASN A 26 -12.44 6.90 -9.20
N THR A 27 -13.42 5.99 -9.29
CA THR A 27 -14.49 5.86 -8.30
C THR A 27 -14.02 5.32 -6.96
N LEU A 28 -12.88 4.62 -6.91
CA LEU A 28 -12.32 4.07 -5.67
C LEU A 28 -11.35 5.02 -4.98
N PHE A 29 -10.76 5.97 -5.70
CA PHE A 29 -9.91 6.97 -5.08
C PHE A 29 -10.75 7.98 -4.29
N THR A 30 -10.32 8.26 -3.06
CA THR A 30 -10.98 9.23 -2.19
C THR A 30 -10.02 10.36 -1.80
N LYS A 31 -10.59 11.54 -1.46
CA LYS A 31 -9.85 12.69 -0.90
C LYS A 31 -8.60 13.07 -1.71
N SER A 32 -7.41 12.91 -1.12
CA SER A 32 -6.13 13.28 -1.73
C SER A 32 -5.77 12.39 -2.92
N ALA A 33 -6.12 11.11 -2.89
CA ALA A 33 -5.89 10.20 -4.01
C ALA A 33 -6.76 10.58 -5.23
N HIS A 34 -8.01 10.97 -5.00
CA HIS A 34 -8.90 11.43 -6.07
C HIS A 34 -8.36 12.71 -6.73
N ARG A 35 -7.93 13.69 -5.92
CA ARG A 35 -7.31 14.93 -6.44
C ARG A 35 -6.06 14.65 -7.28
N TRP A 36 -5.21 13.72 -6.84
CA TRP A 36 -4.04 13.29 -7.61
C TRP A 36 -4.43 12.66 -8.95
N TYR A 37 -5.42 11.76 -8.94
CA TYR A 37 -5.91 11.09 -10.16
C TYR A 37 -6.44 12.09 -11.19
N ILE A 38 -7.31 13.02 -10.78
CA ILE A 38 -7.89 14.02 -11.69
C ILE A 38 -6.79 14.88 -12.33
N LYS A 39 -5.81 15.34 -11.54
CA LYS A 39 -4.68 16.12 -12.04
C LYS A 39 -3.87 15.35 -13.09
N LEU A 40 -3.55 14.08 -12.84
CA LEU A 40 -2.82 13.24 -13.80
C LEU A 40 -3.63 12.97 -15.06
N ARG A 41 -4.94 12.71 -14.92
CA ARG A 41 -5.83 12.43 -16.05
C ARG A 41 -6.06 13.66 -16.93
N GLN A 42 -6.05 14.86 -16.36
CA GLN A 42 -6.12 16.11 -17.13
C GLN A 42 -4.82 16.38 -17.91
N ALA A 43 -3.67 16.04 -17.33
CA ALA A 43 -2.37 16.25 -17.96
C ALA A 43 -2.06 15.22 -19.07
N HIS A 44 -2.65 14.03 -19.01
CA HIS A 44 -2.40 12.95 -19.97
C HIS A 44 -3.70 12.42 -20.55
N ALA A 45 -3.88 12.54 -21.86
CA ALA A 45 -5.05 12.04 -22.56
C ALA A 45 -4.98 10.51 -22.74
N HIS A 46 -5.99 9.81 -22.21
CA HIS A 46 -6.19 8.36 -22.39
C HIS A 46 -4.99 7.44 -22.06
N PRO A 47 -4.31 7.54 -20.90
CA PRO A 47 -3.25 6.60 -20.56
C PRO A 47 -3.78 5.16 -20.45
N SER A 48 -2.93 4.20 -20.83
CA SER A 48 -3.17 2.77 -20.66
C SER A 48 -3.22 2.38 -19.17
N TRP A 49 -3.80 1.22 -18.88
CA TRP A 49 -3.83 0.70 -17.51
C TRP A 49 -2.42 0.41 -16.99
N THR A 50 -1.53 -0.11 -17.84
CA THR A 50 -0.10 -0.30 -17.50
C THR A 50 0.55 1.00 -17.04
N TRP A 51 0.30 2.12 -17.73
CA TRP A 51 0.83 3.42 -17.32
C TRP A 51 0.28 3.83 -15.94
N TRP A 52 -1.02 3.64 -15.69
CA TRP A 52 -1.62 3.92 -14.38
C TRP A 52 -1.00 3.07 -13.28
N LYS A 53 -0.75 1.78 -13.52
CA LYS A 53 -0.05 0.91 -12.56
C LYS A 53 1.29 1.52 -12.16
N THR A 54 2.10 1.95 -13.14
CA THR A 54 3.37 2.63 -12.88
C THR A 54 3.21 3.90 -12.06
N GLN A 55 2.24 4.76 -12.36
CA GLN A 55 2.01 5.99 -11.60
C GLN A 55 1.54 5.72 -10.16
N ILE A 56 0.68 4.72 -9.97
CA ILE A 56 0.21 4.30 -8.65
C ILE A 56 1.40 3.77 -7.82
N ILE A 57 2.24 2.92 -8.43
CA ILE A 57 3.46 2.40 -7.79
C ILE A 57 4.41 3.54 -7.45
N ASN A 58 4.71 4.44 -8.40
CA ASN A 58 5.61 5.57 -8.16
C ASN A 58 5.08 6.53 -7.09
N LYS A 59 3.76 6.66 -6.94
CA LYS A 59 3.18 7.57 -5.95
C LYS A 59 3.14 6.98 -4.55
N TRP A 60 2.85 5.68 -4.42
CA TRP A 60 2.52 5.04 -3.13
C TRP A 60 3.39 3.84 -2.77
N ALA A 61 4.30 3.42 -3.64
CA ALA A 61 5.19 2.28 -3.45
C ALA A 61 6.58 2.53 -4.08
N ASN A 62 7.07 3.77 -4.04
CA ASN A 62 8.44 4.10 -4.47
C ASN A 62 9.48 3.76 -3.39
N ASP A 63 10.76 3.71 -3.76
CA ASP A 63 11.86 3.36 -2.84
C ASP A 63 11.92 4.28 -1.62
N ALA A 64 11.65 5.57 -1.80
CA ALA A 64 11.61 6.52 -0.68
C ALA A 64 10.48 6.20 0.32
N TRP A 65 9.31 5.77 -0.16
CA TRP A 65 8.23 5.27 0.69
C TRP A 65 8.63 3.98 1.38
N ARG A 66 9.26 3.05 0.66
CA ARG A 66 9.73 1.78 1.21
C ARG A 66 10.71 2.02 2.36
N ILE A 67 11.76 2.80 2.11
CA ILE A 67 12.76 3.21 3.11
C ILE A 67 12.06 3.87 4.31
N LYS A 68 11.14 4.81 4.05
CA LYS A 68 10.39 5.48 5.13
C LYS A 68 9.61 4.49 6.01
N VAL A 69 8.96 3.48 5.42
CA VAL A 69 8.20 2.47 6.17
C VAL A 69 9.12 1.49 6.89
N GLU A 70 10.22 1.07 6.25
CA GLU A 70 11.27 0.23 6.86
C GLU A 70 11.87 0.93 8.08
N THR A 71 12.37 2.15 7.92
CA THR A 71 12.88 2.98 9.03
C THR A 71 11.83 3.18 10.11
N ALA A 72 10.58 3.50 9.75
CA ALA A 72 9.53 3.69 10.76
C ALA A 72 9.25 2.42 11.57
N PHE A 73 9.42 1.22 10.99
CA PHE A 73 9.30 -0.05 11.70
C PHE A 73 10.55 -0.35 12.54
N GLU A 74 11.75 -0.15 11.98
CA GLU A 74 13.03 -0.43 12.65
C GLU A 74 13.21 0.37 13.93
N TYR A 75 12.80 1.64 13.94
CA TYR A 75 12.90 2.53 15.11
C TYR A 75 11.64 2.54 15.99
N ALA A 76 10.64 1.71 15.67
CA ALA A 76 9.44 1.61 16.50
C ALA A 76 9.68 0.64 17.65
N GLU A 77 10.03 1.18 18.82
CA GLU A 77 10.09 0.43 20.07
C GLU A 77 8.73 0.50 20.80
N PHE A 78 8.31 -0.61 21.40
CA PHE A 78 7.10 -0.63 22.21
C PHE A 78 7.37 -0.10 23.62
N ASN A 79 6.61 0.91 24.07
CA ASN A 79 6.71 1.45 25.42
C ASN A 79 5.47 1.11 26.26
N ALA A 80 5.60 0.19 27.21
CA ALA A 80 4.48 -0.27 28.04
C ALA A 80 3.80 0.82 28.89
N ASN A 81 4.49 1.95 29.16
CA ASN A 81 3.94 3.06 29.93
C ASN A 81 3.19 4.08 29.06
N LYS A 82 3.38 4.05 27.73
CA LYS A 82 2.83 5.05 26.80
C LYS A 82 1.88 4.42 25.77
N ASP A 83 2.19 3.22 25.29
CA ASP A 83 1.54 2.61 24.14
C ASP A 83 0.47 1.61 24.56
N LYS A 84 -0.61 1.54 23.77
CA LYS A 84 -1.60 0.47 23.86
C LYS A 84 -1.17 -0.67 22.94
N ALA A 85 -1.05 -1.88 23.49
CA ALA A 85 -0.52 -3.05 22.79
C ALA A 85 -1.22 -3.34 21.45
N LEU A 86 -2.57 -3.43 21.43
CA LEU A 86 -3.31 -3.81 20.23
C LEU A 86 -3.17 -2.77 19.09
N PRO A 87 -3.42 -1.46 19.29
CA PRO A 87 -3.21 -0.46 18.25
C PRO A 87 -1.78 -0.41 17.72
N TRP A 88 -0.79 -0.51 18.63
CA TRP A 88 0.62 -0.50 18.26
C TRP A 88 0.97 -1.74 17.41
N PHE A 89 0.53 -2.93 17.84
CA PHE A 89 0.70 -4.17 17.09
C PHE A 89 0.07 -4.08 15.70
N CYS A 90 -1.18 -3.64 15.60
CA CYS A 90 -1.88 -3.50 14.31
C CYS A 90 -1.14 -2.55 13.37
N GLN A 91 -0.56 -1.46 13.91
CA GLN A 91 0.25 -0.54 13.13
C GLN A 91 1.53 -1.22 12.60
N GLN A 92 2.25 -1.97 13.45
CA GLN A 92 3.47 -2.67 13.01
C GLN A 92 3.17 -3.80 12.03
N LYS A 93 2.11 -4.59 12.26
CA LYS A 93 1.61 -5.61 11.30
C LYS A 93 1.29 -4.96 9.96
N GLY A 94 0.59 -3.83 9.96
CA GLY A 94 0.29 -3.06 8.74
C GLY A 94 1.54 -2.63 7.97
N ARG A 95 2.59 -2.17 8.66
CA ARG A 95 3.88 -1.80 8.03
C ARG A 95 4.56 -3.01 7.39
N LEU A 96 4.66 -4.13 8.11
CA LEU A 96 5.31 -5.34 7.61
C LEU A 96 4.56 -5.95 6.42
N THR A 97 3.23 -6.04 6.49
CA THR A 97 2.41 -6.52 5.37
C THR A 97 2.51 -5.59 4.15
N ALA A 98 2.66 -4.27 4.36
CA ALA A 98 2.85 -3.34 3.26
C ALA A 98 4.23 -3.50 2.58
N LEU A 99 5.27 -3.83 3.35
CA LEU A 99 6.63 -4.06 2.84
C LEU A 99 6.80 -5.42 2.17
N ASN A 100 6.15 -6.45 2.71
CA ASN A 100 6.16 -7.80 2.17
C ASN A 100 4.81 -8.48 2.43
N PRO A 101 3.88 -8.44 1.45
CA PRO A 101 2.55 -9.04 1.58
C PRO A 101 2.57 -10.56 1.80
N ASP A 102 3.61 -11.24 1.32
CA ASP A 102 3.73 -12.70 1.37
C ASP A 102 4.46 -13.18 2.65
N MET A 103 4.73 -12.28 3.61
CA MET A 103 5.35 -12.63 4.88
C MET A 103 4.39 -13.47 5.74
N SER A 104 4.86 -14.62 6.24
CA SER A 104 4.06 -15.47 7.13
C SER A 104 3.71 -14.77 8.44
N GLU A 105 2.55 -15.10 9.01
CA GLU A 105 2.12 -14.53 10.30
C GLU A 105 3.14 -14.77 11.41
N PHE A 106 3.77 -15.95 11.43
CA PHE A 106 4.84 -16.25 12.38
C PHE A 106 6.02 -15.27 12.25
N MET A 107 6.47 -14.96 11.02
CA MET A 107 7.55 -14.01 10.79
C MET A 107 7.14 -12.58 11.18
N ILE A 108 5.90 -12.18 10.88
CA ILE A 108 5.35 -10.89 11.31
C ILE A 108 5.40 -10.79 12.83
N HIS A 109 4.83 -11.76 13.55
CA HIS A 109 4.78 -11.75 15.01
C HIS A 109 6.19 -11.75 15.62
N ARG A 110 7.10 -12.58 15.09
CA ARG A 110 8.50 -12.64 15.56
C ARG A 110 9.20 -11.29 15.42
N LYS A 111 9.09 -10.64 14.25
CA LYS A 111 9.69 -9.31 14.02
C LYS A 111 9.11 -8.24 14.96
N ILE A 112 7.81 -8.28 15.22
CA ILE A 112 7.17 -7.33 16.15
C ILE A 112 7.62 -7.58 17.60
N LEU A 113 7.76 -8.84 18.02
CA LEU A 113 8.23 -9.17 19.38
C LEU A 113 9.66 -8.68 19.66
N ILE A 114 10.54 -8.73 18.66
CA ILE A 114 11.90 -8.18 18.77
C ILE A 114 11.85 -6.68 19.13
N GLN A 115 10.89 -5.94 18.55
CA GLN A 115 10.69 -4.51 18.83
C GLN A 115 10.11 -4.22 20.23
N CYS A 116 9.68 -5.26 20.96
CA CYS A 116 9.27 -5.16 22.35
C CYS A 116 10.42 -5.44 23.33
N GLY A 117 11.65 -5.66 22.84
CA GLY A 117 12.80 -6.03 23.66
C GLY A 117 12.79 -7.48 24.15
N VAL A 118 11.95 -8.34 23.56
CA VAL A 118 11.91 -9.78 23.86
C VAL A 118 12.90 -10.47 22.92
N THR A 119 14.13 -10.71 23.41
CA THR A 119 15.17 -11.52 22.74
C THR A 119 15.02 -12.99 23.04
#